data_AF-A0A914D599-F1
#
_entry.id   AF-A0A914D599-F1
#
_cell.length_a   1.000
_cell.length_b   1.000
_cell.length_c   1.000
_cell.angle_alpha   90.00
_cell.angle_beta   90.00
_cell.angle_gamma   90.00
#
_symmetry.space_group_name_H-M   'P 1'
#
loop_
_entity.id
_entity.type
_entity.pdbx_description
1 polymer ?
#
loop_
_entity_poly.entity_id
_entity_poly.type
_entity_poly.pdbx_seq_one_letter_code
_entity_poly.pdbx_strand_id
1 'polypeptide(L)'
;MPRKELIAAVTGSRAQAYIRSQIEAHLLKFYGLKIEANYIWTDSLAVFYWTMSTKSLTTFIINRVNEINEKAADVTWRYINTKLNPADIGSRGCSPKELMNMKEYFHGPNFLIQPSNEWPKTLDSSEIKKIKDQEIIKEEKKSKIVYQASLLAQEEQLCFIETKTFSSGIN
;
A
#
# COMPACT_ATOMS: atom_id res chain seq x y z
N MET A 1 0.40 -10.16 -3.80
CA MET A 1 0.37 -9.31 -2.59
C MET A 1 0.73 -7.84 -2.86
N PRO A 2 1.83 -7.47 -3.55
CA PRO A 2 2.27 -6.05 -3.61
C PRO A 2 1.25 -5.05 -4.22
N ARG A 3 0.40 -5.52 -5.15
CA ARG A 3 -0.63 -4.67 -5.77
C ARG A 3 -1.71 -4.20 -4.80
N LYS A 4 -2.13 -5.03 -3.82
CA LYS A 4 -3.17 -4.64 -2.86
C LYS A 4 -2.64 -3.56 -1.91
N GLU A 5 -1.42 -3.76 -1.42
CA GLU A 5 -0.72 -2.77 -0.59
C GLU A 5 -0.57 -1.42 -1.30
N LEU A 6 -0.19 -1.43 -2.58
CA LEU A 6 -0.07 -0.18 -3.34
C LEU A 6 -1.40 0.52 -3.56
N ILE A 7 -2.50 -0.24 -3.76
CA ILE A 7 -3.84 0.35 -3.83
C ILE A 7 -4.25 0.93 -2.48
N ALA A 8 -3.97 0.23 -1.37
CA ALA A 8 -4.22 0.74 -0.03
C ALA A 8 -3.44 2.05 0.22
N ALA A 9 -2.19 2.13 -0.24
CA ALA A 9 -1.37 3.33 -0.16
C ALA A 9 -1.95 4.51 -0.96
N VAL A 10 -2.48 4.26 -2.17
CA VAL A 10 -3.18 5.28 -2.98
C VAL A 10 -4.46 5.75 -2.28
N THR A 11 -5.26 4.83 -1.75
CA THR A 11 -6.47 5.20 -1.01
C THR A 11 -6.13 5.99 0.25
N GLY A 12 -5.08 5.58 0.97
CA GLY A 12 -4.56 6.27 2.15
C GLY A 12 -4.07 7.68 1.84
N SER A 13 -3.34 7.88 0.73
CA SER A 13 -2.86 9.21 0.34
C SER A 13 -4.00 10.15 -0.01
N ARG A 14 -5.04 9.68 -0.71
CA ARG A 14 -6.25 10.46 -0.98
C ARG A 14 -6.97 10.87 0.30
N ALA A 15 -7.17 9.93 1.22
CA ALA A 15 -7.83 10.19 2.49
C ALA A 15 -7.02 11.19 3.35
N GLN A 16 -5.70 10.99 3.42
CA GLN A 16 -4.80 11.91 4.12
C GLN A 16 -4.87 13.32 3.55
N ALA A 17 -4.79 13.48 2.22
CA ALA A 17 -4.87 14.79 1.56
C ALA A 17 -6.20 15.50 1.87
N TYR A 18 -7.31 14.76 1.82
CA TYR A 18 -8.62 15.29 2.18
C TYR A 18 -8.66 15.74 3.64
N ILE A 19 -8.33 14.85 4.58
CA ILE A 19 -8.37 15.15 6.03
C ILE A 19 -7.45 16.34 6.36
N ARG A 20 -6.23 16.36 5.81
CA ARG A 20 -5.28 17.46 5.96
C ARG A 20 -5.91 18.78 5.53
N SER A 21 -6.51 18.84 4.34
CA SER A 21 -7.12 20.07 3.83
C SER A 21 -8.21 20.61 4.77
N GLN A 22 -9.03 19.74 5.36
CA GLN A 22 -10.11 20.14 6.25
C GLN A 22 -9.56 20.64 7.59
N ILE A 23 -8.60 19.91 8.17
CA ILE A 23 -7.98 20.27 9.46
C ILE A 23 -7.18 21.57 9.31
N GLU A 24 -6.35 21.70 8.28
CA GLU A 24 -5.51 22.88 8.08
C GLU A 24 -6.35 24.15 7.86
N ALA A 25 -7.43 24.05 7.08
CA ALA A 25 -8.37 25.16 6.90
C ALA A 25 -9.01 25.60 8.24
N HIS A 26 -9.38 24.63 9.09
CA HIS A 26 -9.94 24.92 10.41
C HIS A 26 -8.90 25.55 11.35
N LEU A 27 -7.71 24.96 11.44
CA LEU A 27 -6.62 25.42 12.30
C LEU A 27 -6.18 26.84 11.93
N LEU A 28 -6.04 27.12 10.63
CA LEU A 28 -5.65 28.44 10.15
C LEU A 28 -6.74 29.48 10.45
N LYS A 29 -8.00 29.14 10.22
CA LYS A 29 -9.13 30.06 10.40
C LYS A 29 -9.36 30.44 11.86
N PHE A 30 -9.31 29.48 12.78
CA PHE A 30 -9.72 29.71 14.18
C PHE A 30 -8.54 29.92 15.13
N TYR A 31 -7.34 29.43 14.78
CA TYR A 31 -6.19 29.45 15.68
C TYR A 31 -4.94 30.07 15.06
N GLY A 32 -4.96 30.39 13.75
CA GLY A 32 -3.76 30.87 13.04
C GLY A 32 -2.64 29.82 12.95
N LEU A 33 -2.95 28.55 13.20
CA LEU A 33 -1.98 27.46 13.22
C LEU A 33 -1.88 26.79 11.85
N LYS A 34 -0.68 26.31 11.54
CA LYS A 34 -0.41 25.48 10.35
C LYS A 34 0.09 24.12 10.78
N ILE A 35 -0.18 23.11 9.97
CA ILE A 35 0.36 21.77 10.19
C ILE A 35 1.83 21.79 9.76
N GLU A 36 2.73 21.51 10.69
CA GLU A 36 4.18 21.54 10.47
C GLU A 36 4.68 20.35 9.65
N ALA A 37 4.12 19.15 9.89
CA ALA A 37 4.59 17.93 9.26
C ALA A 37 3.46 16.92 9.06
N ASN A 38 3.59 16.09 8.02
CA ASN A 38 2.68 14.98 7.74
C ASN A 38 3.48 13.70 7.56
N TYR A 39 2.95 12.60 8.10
CA TYR A 39 3.57 11.30 8.00
C TYR A 39 2.57 10.26 7.51
N ILE A 40 2.99 9.41 6.58
CA ILE A 40 2.31 8.17 6.23
C ILE A 40 3.22 7.01 6.59
N TRP A 41 2.68 6.07 7.35
CA TRP A 41 3.38 4.88 7.79
C TRP A 41 2.89 3.66 7.01
N THR A 42 3.81 2.82 6.58
CA THR A 42 3.50 1.55 5.94
C THR A 42 4.40 0.45 6.48
N ASP A 43 3.86 -0.75 6.63
CA ASP A 43 4.62 -1.96 6.90
C ASP A 43 4.92 -2.77 5.63
N SER A 44 4.48 -2.28 4.47
CA SER A 44 4.82 -2.84 3.18
C SER A 44 6.14 -2.26 2.69
N LEU A 45 7.18 -3.08 2.80
CA LEU A 45 8.51 -2.77 2.28
C LEU A 45 8.51 -2.41 0.79
N ALA A 46 7.67 -3.10 0.00
CA ALA A 46 7.53 -2.84 -1.43
C ALA A 46 6.95 -1.45 -1.69
N VAL A 47 5.87 -1.09 -0.99
CA VAL A 47 5.26 0.25 -1.13
C VAL A 47 6.22 1.33 -0.68
N PHE A 48 6.83 1.16 0.50
CA PHE A 48 7.83 2.09 1.02
C PHE A 48 8.99 2.31 0.04
N TYR A 49 9.46 1.24 -0.59
CA TYR A 49 10.49 1.35 -1.62
C TYR A 49 9.98 2.11 -2.85
N TRP A 50 8.82 1.76 -3.39
CA TRP A 50 8.31 2.36 -4.62
C TRP A 50 8.04 3.86 -4.50
N THR A 51 7.56 4.34 -3.35
CA THR A 51 7.37 5.77 -3.11
C THR A 51 8.68 6.55 -3.06
N MET A 52 9.79 5.88 -2.71
CA MET A 52 11.14 6.47 -2.65
C MET A 52 11.99 6.15 -3.89
N SER A 53 11.48 5.40 -4.86
CA SER A 53 12.28 4.89 -5.98
C SER A 53 12.43 5.93 -7.08
N THR A 54 13.68 6.13 -7.53
CA THR A 54 14.01 6.94 -8.71
C THR A 54 14.21 6.09 -9.97
N LYS A 55 14.05 4.76 -9.87
CA LYS A 55 14.22 3.82 -10.99
C LYS A 55 12.94 3.67 -11.80
N SER A 56 13.08 3.18 -13.03
CA SER A 56 11.95 2.75 -13.86
C SER A 56 11.16 1.64 -13.18
N LEU A 57 9.86 1.89 -12.96
CA LEU A 57 8.90 0.92 -12.45
C LEU A 57 7.95 0.51 -13.58
N THR A 58 7.23 -0.59 -13.42
CA THR A 58 6.18 -0.98 -14.37
C THR A 58 5.10 0.12 -14.44
N THR A 59 4.45 0.28 -15.61
CA THR A 59 3.42 1.32 -15.82
C THR A 59 2.35 1.32 -14.74
N PHE A 60 1.93 0.13 -14.29
CA PHE A 60 0.95 -0.02 -13.21
C PHE A 60 1.42 0.62 -11.90
N ILE A 61 2.68 0.40 -11.52
CA ILE A 61 3.27 0.89 -10.28
C ILE A 61 3.56 2.39 -10.39
N ILE A 62 4.24 2.83 -11.45
CA ILE A 62 4.64 4.22 -11.61
C ILE A 62 3.43 5.17 -11.65
N ASN A 63 2.34 4.79 -12.32
CA ASN A 63 1.14 5.62 -12.36
C ASN A 63 0.54 5.85 -10.96
N ARG A 64 0.62 4.85 -10.08
CA ARG A 64 0.12 4.93 -8.69
C ARG A 64 1.08 5.66 -7.78
N VAL A 65 2.38 5.46 -7.95
CA VAL A 65 3.40 6.23 -7.24
C VAL A 65 3.30 7.72 -7.60
N ASN A 66 3.10 8.04 -8.88
CA ASN A 66 2.90 9.43 -9.32
C ASN A 66 1.65 10.03 -8.68
N GLU A 67 0.55 9.28 -8.64
CA GLU A 67 -0.67 9.75 -7.97
C GLU A 67 -0.46 9.97 -6.47
N ILE A 68 0.23 9.04 -5.79
CA ILE A 68 0.61 9.20 -4.39
C ILE A 68 1.44 10.47 -4.20
N ASN A 69 2.46 10.69 -5.03
CA ASN A 69 3.34 11.85 -4.94
C ASN A 69 2.61 13.16 -5.25
N GLU A 70 1.59 13.14 -6.11
CA GLU A 70 0.75 14.30 -6.39
C GLU A 70 -0.16 14.65 -5.20
N LYS A 71 -0.81 13.66 -4.59
CA LYS A 71 -1.77 13.89 -3.50
C LYS A 71 -1.10 14.10 -2.15
N ALA A 72 0.06 13.50 -1.92
CA ALA A 72 0.79 13.48 -0.66
C ALA A 72 2.22 14.03 -0.84
N ALA A 73 2.36 15.13 -1.59
CA ALA A 73 3.66 15.73 -1.93
C ALA A 73 4.46 16.21 -0.71
N ASP A 74 3.77 16.65 0.34
CA ASP A 74 4.33 17.16 1.60
C ASP A 74 4.32 16.12 2.74
N VAL A 75 4.18 14.84 2.38
CA VAL A 75 4.16 13.74 3.33
C VAL A 75 5.52 13.05 3.39
N THR A 76 6.00 12.86 4.61
CA THR A 76 7.13 11.98 4.89
C THR A 76 6.65 10.54 5.04
N TRP A 77 7.06 9.67 4.12
CA TRP A 77 6.80 8.24 4.22
C TRP A 77 7.77 7.59 5.22
N ARG A 78 7.25 6.71 6.07
CA ARG A 78 8.06 5.94 7.04
C ARG A 78 7.67 4.47 7.02
N TYR A 79 8.66 3.61 7.25
CA TYR A 79 8.42 2.19 7.47
C TYR A 79 8.18 1.89 8.95
N ILE A 80 7.22 1.01 9.24
CA ILE A 80 7.05 0.36 10.54
C ILE A 80 7.03 -1.17 10.40
N ASN A 81 7.44 -1.87 11.45
CA ASN A 81 7.23 -3.31 11.52
C ASN A 81 5.72 -3.63 11.56
N THR A 82 5.28 -4.68 10.86
CA THR A 82 3.87 -5.13 10.85
C THR A 82 3.27 -5.31 12.25
N LYS A 83 4.06 -5.75 13.23
CA LYS A 83 3.58 -5.90 14.63
C LYS A 83 3.21 -4.57 15.30
N LEU A 84 3.70 -3.46 14.77
CA LEU A 84 3.42 -2.11 15.25
C LEU A 84 2.42 -1.38 14.35
N ASN A 85 1.89 -2.03 13.30
CA ASN A 85 0.93 -1.44 12.38
C ASN A 85 -0.51 -1.71 12.84
N PRO A 86 -1.21 -0.75 13.45
CA PRO A 86 -2.60 -0.96 13.86
C PRO A 86 -3.56 -1.09 12.68
N ALA A 87 -3.22 -0.59 11.48
CA ALA A 87 -4.11 -0.68 10.32
C ALA A 87 -4.32 -2.14 9.85
N ASP A 88 -3.35 -3.01 10.12
CA ASP A 88 -3.39 -4.43 9.80
C ASP A 88 -4.51 -5.18 10.57
N ILE A 89 -4.83 -4.72 11.79
CA ILE A 89 -5.94 -5.25 12.59
C ILE A 89 -7.28 -5.09 11.86
N GLY A 90 -7.51 -3.91 11.29
CA GLY A 90 -8.73 -3.60 10.56
C GLY A 90 -8.81 -4.29 9.21
N SER A 91 -7.66 -4.53 8.55
CA SER A 91 -7.62 -5.08 7.19
C SER A 91 -7.68 -6.62 7.14
N ARG A 92 -7.22 -7.32 8.19
CA ARG A 92 -7.28 -8.80 8.27
C ARG A 92 -8.66 -9.35 8.62
N GLY A 93 -9.55 -8.48 9.09
CA GLY A 93 -10.84 -8.89 9.66
C GLY A 93 -10.66 -9.37 11.10
N CYS A 94 -11.39 -8.75 12.02
CA CYS A 94 -11.52 -9.19 13.40
C CYS A 94 -12.99 -9.06 13.83
N SER A 95 -13.38 -9.76 14.89
CA SER A 95 -14.74 -9.60 15.42
C SER A 95 -14.90 -8.21 16.05
N PRO A 96 -16.12 -7.63 16.07
CA PRO A 96 -16.36 -6.34 16.73
C PRO A 96 -15.91 -6.33 18.20
N LYS A 97 -16.05 -7.45 18.91
CA LYS A 97 -15.63 -7.59 20.30
C LYS A 97 -14.11 -7.54 20.45
N GLU A 98 -13.36 -8.19 19.55
CA GLU A 98 -11.90 -8.10 19.54
C GLU A 98 -11.45 -6.68 19.20
N LEU A 99 -12.05 -6.07 18.17
CA LEU A 99 -11.72 -4.70 17.76
C LEU A 99 -11.91 -3.70 18.89
N MET A 100 -13.03 -3.78 19.62
CA MET A 100 -13.31 -2.90 20.78
C MET A 100 -12.26 -3.01 21.89
N ASN A 101 -11.59 -4.15 22.02
CA ASN A 101 -10.54 -4.35 23.01
C ASN A 101 -9.16 -3.88 22.53
N MET A 102 -9.00 -3.56 21.24
CA MET A 102 -7.73 -3.09 20.67
C MET A 102 -7.63 -1.57 20.72
N LYS A 103 -7.03 -1.06 21.78
CA LYS A 103 -6.91 0.39 22.02
C LYS A 103 -6.11 1.09 20.92
N GLU A 104 -5.08 0.44 20.42
CA GLU A 104 -4.15 0.95 19.41
C GLU A 104 -4.82 1.23 18.06
N TYR A 105 -5.93 0.54 17.75
CA TYR A 105 -6.69 0.81 16.52
C TYR A 105 -7.39 2.17 16.57
N PHE A 106 -7.97 2.52 17.71
CA PHE A 106 -8.76 3.75 17.88
C PHE A 106 -7.93 4.95 18.35
N HIS A 107 -6.92 4.73 19.18
CA HIS A 107 -6.10 5.80 19.76
C HIS A 107 -4.76 5.97 19.01
N GLY A 108 -4.46 5.08 18.07
CA GLY A 108 -3.16 4.98 17.45
C GLY A 108 -2.14 4.24 18.32
N PRO A 109 -0.96 3.92 17.77
CA PRO A 109 0.09 3.23 18.48
C PRO A 109 0.80 4.19 19.45
N ASN A 110 1.19 3.68 20.63
CA ASN A 110 1.75 4.47 21.73
C ASN A 110 3.00 5.29 21.34
N PHE A 111 3.76 4.86 20.34
CA PHE A 111 4.95 5.61 19.92
C PHE A 111 4.60 6.93 19.22
N LEU A 112 3.44 7.06 18.56
CA LEU A 112 3.09 8.28 17.82
C LEU A 112 2.83 9.48 18.73
N ILE A 113 2.45 9.24 19.99
CA ILE A 113 2.28 10.30 20.98
C ILE A 113 3.59 10.67 21.68
N GLN A 114 4.66 9.89 21.49
CA GLN A 114 5.99 10.22 21.99
C GLN A 114 6.68 11.23 21.08
N PRO A 115 7.70 11.95 21.57
CA PRO A 115 8.57 12.77 20.76
C PRO A 115 9.13 12.02 19.53
N SER A 116 9.33 12.73 18.41
CA SER A 116 9.68 12.10 17.12
C SER A 116 11.04 11.39 17.10
N ASN A 117 11.93 11.73 18.02
CA ASN A 117 13.21 11.04 18.26
C ASN A 117 13.05 9.67 18.95
N GLU A 118 11.92 9.40 19.60
CA GLU A 118 11.58 8.12 20.23
C GLU A 118 10.78 7.19 19.31
N TRP A 119 10.36 7.69 18.16
CA TRP A 119 9.66 6.88 17.18
C TRP A 119 10.54 5.71 16.69
N PRO A 120 9.94 4.59 16.29
CA PRO A 120 10.67 3.50 15.67
C PRO A 120 11.59 4.02 14.57
N LYS A 121 12.84 3.57 14.60
CA LYS A 121 13.77 3.86 13.51
C LYS A 121 13.17 3.26 12.25
N THR A 122 13.05 4.10 11.21
CA THR A 122 12.75 3.61 9.88
C THR A 122 14.00 2.89 9.36
N LEU A 123 13.82 2.06 8.33
CA LEU A 123 14.92 1.32 7.71
C LEU A 123 16.07 2.27 7.35
N ASP A 124 17.29 1.84 7.64
CA ASP A 124 18.47 2.59 7.22
C ASP A 124 18.74 2.41 5.71
N SER A 125 19.66 3.22 5.18
CA SER A 125 19.99 3.22 3.76
C SER A 125 20.49 1.85 3.26
N SER A 126 21.12 1.06 4.13
CA SER A 126 21.68 -0.26 3.81
C SER A 126 20.59 -1.33 3.77
N GLU A 127 19.65 -1.30 4.70
CA GLU A 127 18.48 -2.17 4.75
C GLU A 127 17.57 -1.90 3.56
N ILE A 128 17.32 -0.61 3.27
CA ILE A 128 16.60 -0.19 2.06
C ILE A 128 17.26 -0.79 0.82
N LYS A 129 18.61 -0.73 0.69
CA LYS A 129 19.31 -1.25 -0.48
C LYS A 129 19.16 -2.77 -0.64
N LYS A 130 19.21 -3.55 0.44
CA LYS A 130 18.97 -5.00 0.39
C LYS A 130 17.55 -5.33 -0.07
N ILE A 131 16.58 -4.57 0.41
CA ILE A 131 15.16 -4.72 0.05
C ILE A 131 14.92 -4.33 -1.41
N LYS A 132 15.59 -3.27 -1.88
CA LYS A 132 15.56 -2.84 -3.29
C LYS A 132 15.88 -4.00 -4.23
N ASP A 133 16.99 -4.70 -3.98
CA ASP A 133 17.44 -5.77 -4.86
C ASP A 133 16.43 -6.93 -4.87
N GLN A 134 15.83 -7.25 -3.73
CA GLN A 134 14.84 -8.32 -3.62
C GLN A 134 13.51 -8.00 -4.32
N GLU A 135 12.97 -6.79 -4.14
CA GLU A 135 11.68 -6.42 -4.72
C GLU A 135 11.77 -6.20 -6.24
N ILE A 136 12.90 -5.66 -6.74
CA ILE A 136 13.17 -5.60 -8.19
C ILE A 136 13.18 -7.02 -8.79
N ILE A 137 13.92 -7.95 -8.18
CA ILE A 137 13.99 -9.35 -8.65
C ILE A 137 12.61 -10.01 -8.64
N LYS A 138 11.78 -9.76 -7.62
CA LYS A 138 10.41 -10.30 -7.55
C LYS A 138 9.52 -9.75 -8.67
N GLU A 139 9.57 -8.44 -8.93
CA GLU A 139 8.74 -7.81 -9.97
C GLU A 139 9.16 -8.24 -11.38
N GLU A 140 10.47 -8.38 -11.63
CA GLU A 140 10.99 -8.91 -12.90
C GLU A 140 10.55 -10.35 -13.13
N LYS A 141 10.69 -11.23 -12.13
CA LYS A 141 10.23 -12.62 -12.20
C LYS A 141 8.72 -12.68 -12.47
N LYS A 142 7.93 -11.85 -11.78
CA LYS A 142 6.48 -11.82 -11.95
C LYS A 142 6.07 -11.33 -13.33
N SER A 143 6.75 -10.32 -13.87
CA SER A 143 6.49 -9.81 -15.22
C SER A 143 6.79 -10.86 -16.29
N LYS A 144 7.89 -11.61 -16.14
CA LYS A 144 8.22 -12.74 -17.02
C LYS A 144 7.17 -13.85 -16.97
N ILE A 145 6.69 -14.22 -15.79
CA ILE A 145 5.64 -15.24 -15.63
C ILE A 145 4.33 -14.79 -16.28
N VAL A 146 3.92 -13.53 -16.08
CA VAL A 146 2.69 -12.99 -16.68
C VAL A 146 2.78 -12.99 -18.20
N TYR A 147 3.93 -12.58 -18.75
CA TYR A 147 4.16 -12.61 -20.19
C TYR A 147 4.10 -14.05 -20.75
N GLN A 148 4.78 -14.99 -20.10
CA GLN A 148 4.76 -16.40 -20.51
C GLN A 148 3.34 -17.00 -20.45
N ALA A 149 2.59 -16.73 -19.38
CA ALA A 149 1.21 -17.18 -19.24
C ALA A 149 0.30 -16.56 -20.31
N SER A 150 0.52 -15.28 -20.66
CA SER A 150 -0.24 -14.64 -21.74
C SER A 150 0.07 -15.22 -23.12
N LEU A 151 1.32 -15.62 -23.37
CA LEU A 151 1.72 -16.28 -24.62
C LEU A 151 1.09 -17.68 -24.72
N LEU A 152 1.16 -18.47 -23.64
CA LEU A 152 0.51 -19.78 -23.56
C LEU A 152 -1.01 -19.69 -23.73
N ALA A 153 -1.66 -18.69 -23.13
CA ALA A 153 -3.09 -18.47 -23.31
C ALA A 153 -3.47 -18.07 -24.74
N GLN A 154 -2.57 -17.38 -25.47
CA GLN A 154 -2.76 -17.08 -26.89
C GLN A 154 -2.53 -18.32 -27.78
N GLU A 155 -1.59 -19.19 -27.40
CA GLU A 155 -1.34 -20.47 -28.08
C GLU A 155 -2.48 -21.48 -27.84
N GLU A 156 -3.05 -21.54 -26.63
CA GLU A 156 -4.20 -22.40 -26.29
C GLU A 156 -5.54 -21.89 -26.85
N GLN A 157 -5.63 -20.62 -27.29
CA GLN A 157 -6.83 -20.09 -27.95
C GLN A 157 -7.16 -20.73 -29.32
N LEU A 158 -6.33 -21.64 -29.82
CA LEU A 158 -6.64 -22.48 -30.98
C LEU A 158 -7.46 -23.75 -30.66
N CYS A 159 -7.82 -23.99 -29.39
CA CYS A 159 -8.66 -25.14 -29.01
C CYS A 159 -9.78 -24.74 -28.03
N PHE A 160 -10.65 -23.82 -28.44
CA PHE A 160 -12.02 -23.83 -27.92
C PHE A 160 -12.74 -25.07 -28.49
N ILE A 161 -12.64 -26.18 -27.76
CA ILE A 161 -13.56 -27.30 -27.93
C ILE A 161 -14.95 -26.75 -27.63
N GLU A 162 -15.83 -26.75 -28.63
CA GLU A 162 -17.26 -26.50 -28.45
C GLU A 162 -17.82 -27.50 -27.43
N THR A 163 -18.05 -27.07 -26.20
CA THR A 163 -18.95 -27.80 -25.30
C THR A 163 -20.38 -27.45 -25.70
N LYS A 164 -20.91 -28.09 -26.74
CA LYS A 164 -22.34 -28.12 -27.01
C LYS A 164 -22.89 -29.54 -26.85
N THR A 165 -23.74 -29.64 -25.82
CA THR A 165 -24.90 -30.52 -25.64
C THR A 165 -24.66 -32.01 -25.39
N PHE A 166 -24.56 -32.36 -24.11
CA PHE A 166 -25.15 -33.60 -23.59
C PHE A 166 -26.28 -33.21 -22.62
N SER A 167 -27.50 -33.02 -23.14
CA SER A 167 -28.73 -33.06 -22.33
C SER A 167 -29.98 -33.24 -23.20
N SER A 168 -30.42 -34.47 -23.34
CA SER A 168 -31.82 -34.95 -23.36
C SER A 168 -31.79 -36.40 -23.86
N GLY A 169 -32.44 -37.39 -23.27
CA GLY A 169 -33.29 -37.52 -22.10
C GLY A 169 -33.63 -39.01 -22.07
N ILE A 170 -33.52 -39.64 -20.90
CA ILE A 170 -34.09 -40.97 -20.66
C ILE A 170 -35.60 -40.78 -20.54
N ASN A 171 -36.34 -41.27 -21.53
CA ASN A 171 -37.55 -42.10 -21.41
C ASN A 171 -38.14 -42.34 -22.80
#